data_AF-A0A6N7PR12-F1
#
_entry.id   AF-A0A6N7PR12-F1
#
_cell.length_a   1.000
_cell.length_b   1.000
_cell.length_c   1.000
_cell.angle_alpha   90.00
_cell.angle_beta   90.00
_cell.angle_gamma   90.00
#
_symmetry.space_group_name_H-M   'P 1'
#
loop_
_entity.id
_entity.type
_entity.pdbx_description
1 polymer ?
#
loop_
_entity_poly.entity_id
_entity_poly.type
_entity_poly.pdbx_seq_one_letter_code
_entity_poly.pdbx_strand_id
1 'polypeptide(L)'
;MLRALQDLLARLFSPSKSEEPPPPAEDEDEPPPDPDAIAVLPIEDAIDLHGFQPRDIPSVVEEYLHEAHARGFPEVRLIHGRGKGVQRRVVQSILARHPLVESFRDAPATRGGWGATIARLRINR
;
A
#
# COMPACT_ATOMS: atom_id res chain seq x y z
N MET A 1 43.01 -19.90 -14.61
CA MET A 1 42.70 -20.89 -13.56
C MET A 1 42.35 -20.28 -12.21
N LEU A 2 43.01 -19.20 -11.74
CA LEU A 2 42.74 -18.58 -10.43
C LEU A 2 41.32 -17.98 -10.27
N ARG A 3 40.73 -17.46 -11.36
CA ARG A 3 39.37 -16.88 -11.36
C ARG A 3 38.25 -17.89 -11.08
N ALA A 4 38.38 -19.11 -11.60
CA ALA A 4 37.38 -20.16 -11.40
C ALA A 4 37.34 -20.65 -9.94
N LEU A 5 38.48 -20.63 -9.24
CA LEU A 5 38.56 -20.99 -7.83
C LEU A 5 38.00 -19.87 -6.93
N GLN A 6 38.17 -18.60 -7.31
CA GLN A 6 37.58 -17.46 -6.61
C GLN A 6 36.06 -17.44 -6.71
N ASP A 7 35.49 -17.76 -7.88
CA ASP A 7 34.03 -17.86 -8.06
C ASP A 7 33.42 -19.05 -7.29
N LEU A 8 34.16 -20.17 -7.20
CA LEU A 8 33.72 -21.34 -6.44
C LEU A 8 33.70 -21.07 -4.92
N LEU A 9 34.69 -20.36 -4.40
CA LEU A 9 34.76 -19.99 -2.98
C LEU A 9 33.73 -18.91 -2.60
N ALA A 10 33.45 -17.96 -3.50
CA ALA A 10 32.40 -16.95 -3.29
C ALA A 10 30.99 -17.55 -3.18
N ARG A 11 30.75 -18.70 -3.84
CA ARG A 11 29.50 -19.46 -3.73
C ARG A 11 29.37 -20.26 -2.44
N LEU A 12 30.49 -20.75 -1.91
CA LEU A 12 30.52 -21.56 -0.68
C LEU A 12 30.44 -20.74 0.61
N PHE A 13 30.78 -19.44 0.55
CA PHE A 13 30.76 -18.52 1.70
C PHE A 13 29.82 -17.31 1.50
N SER A 14 28.82 -17.42 0.62
CA SER A 14 27.71 -16.46 0.65
C SER A 14 26.94 -16.69 1.95
N PRO A 15 26.82 -15.70 2.86
CA PRO A 15 26.04 -15.86 4.06
C PRO A 15 24.62 -16.25 3.64
N SER A 16 24.14 -17.36 4.18
CA SER A 16 22.78 -17.85 3.98
C SER A 16 21.86 -16.65 4.11
N LYS A 17 21.24 -16.31 2.98
CA LYS A 17 20.08 -15.42 2.89
C LYS A 17 19.18 -15.89 4.01
N SER A 18 19.02 -15.06 5.05
CA SER A 18 18.18 -15.36 6.20
C SER A 18 16.93 -16.03 5.65
N GLU A 19 16.72 -17.29 6.00
CA GLU A 19 15.46 -17.96 5.74
C GLU A 19 14.43 -17.08 6.43
N GLU A 20 13.76 -16.21 5.66
CA GLU A 20 12.39 -15.87 5.98
C GLU A 20 11.75 -17.23 6.29
N PRO A 21 11.08 -17.38 7.44
CA PRO A 21 10.32 -18.59 7.68
C PRO A 21 9.53 -18.84 6.40
N PRO A 22 9.43 -20.10 5.93
CA PRO A 22 8.57 -20.38 4.79
C PRO A 22 7.25 -19.67 5.06
N PRO A 23 6.64 -19.00 4.05
CA PRO A 23 5.31 -18.45 4.25
C PRO A 23 4.51 -19.52 4.99
N PRO A 24 3.81 -19.16 6.09
CA PRO A 24 3.08 -20.14 6.88
C PRO A 24 2.37 -21.01 5.86
N ALA A 25 2.65 -22.33 5.89
CA ALA A 25 2.25 -23.24 4.84
C ALA A 25 0.85 -22.83 4.43
N GLU A 26 0.71 -22.28 3.22
CA GLU A 26 -0.61 -21.99 2.67
C GLU A 26 -1.26 -23.35 2.78
N ASP A 27 -2.23 -23.50 3.67
CA ASP A 27 -2.87 -24.78 3.91
C ASP A 27 -3.31 -25.24 2.52
N GLU A 28 -2.66 -26.26 1.94
CA GLU A 28 -2.89 -26.64 0.53
C GLU A 28 -4.31 -27.17 0.33
N ASP A 29 -5.05 -27.34 1.43
CA ASP A 29 -6.47 -27.66 1.54
C ASP A 29 -7.38 -26.43 1.70
N GLU A 30 -6.86 -25.21 1.84
CA GLU A 30 -7.67 -24.00 1.84
C GLU A 30 -8.13 -23.73 0.39
N PRO A 31 -9.45 -23.80 0.11
CA PRO A 31 -9.94 -23.52 -1.23
C PRO A 31 -9.50 -22.10 -1.63
N PRO A 32 -9.17 -21.86 -2.91
CA PRO A 32 -8.87 -20.52 -3.37
C PRO A 32 -9.98 -19.58 -2.91
N PRO A 33 -9.63 -18.35 -2.47
CA PRO A 33 -10.63 -17.43 -1.95
C PRO A 33 -11.76 -17.31 -2.97
N ASP A 34 -12.99 -17.49 -2.48
CA ASP A 34 -14.18 -17.41 -3.31
C ASP A 34 -14.11 -16.10 -4.11
N PRO A 35 -14.15 -16.13 -5.46
CA PRO A 35 -14.10 -14.91 -6.26
C PRO A 35 -15.24 -13.95 -5.92
N ASP A 36 -16.31 -14.43 -5.28
CA ASP A 36 -17.45 -13.65 -4.81
C ASP A 36 -17.39 -13.32 -3.30
N ALA A 37 -16.34 -13.74 -2.57
CA ALA A 37 -16.16 -13.35 -1.17
C ALA A 37 -15.94 -11.84 -1.04
N ILE A 38 -16.78 -11.20 -0.23
CA ILE A 38 -16.63 -9.80 0.13
C ILE A 38 -15.41 -9.67 1.03
N ALA A 39 -14.29 -9.20 0.47
CA ALA A 39 -13.10 -8.87 1.24
C ALA A 39 -13.40 -7.66 2.14
N VAL A 40 -13.40 -7.87 3.47
CA VAL A 40 -13.53 -6.79 4.44
C VAL A 40 -12.18 -6.08 4.53
N LEU A 41 -12.11 -4.85 4.01
CA LEU A 41 -10.89 -4.06 4.11
C LEU A 41 -10.74 -3.46 5.51
N PRO A 42 -9.66 -3.77 6.26
CA PRO A 42 -9.43 -3.13 7.56
C PRO A 42 -9.16 -1.63 7.34
N ILE A 43 -9.87 -0.79 8.10
CA ILE A 43 -9.66 0.66 8.06
C ILE A 43 -8.64 1.04 9.13
N GLU A 44 -7.46 1.42 8.67
CA GLU A 44 -6.29 1.82 9.46
C GLU A 44 -5.85 3.25 9.11
N ASP A 45 -4.64 3.66 9.50
CA ASP A 45 -4.07 4.95 9.12
C ASP A 45 -3.51 4.96 7.68
N ALA A 46 -3.58 3.86 6.95
CA ALA A 46 -3.09 3.75 5.58
C ALA A 46 -3.85 2.70 4.75
N ILE A 47 -3.96 2.97 3.43
CA ILE A 47 -4.46 2.02 2.44
C ILE A 47 -3.47 1.88 1.29
N ASP A 48 -3.22 0.63 0.87
CA ASP A 48 -2.48 0.31 -0.34
C ASP A 48 -3.42 0.17 -1.54
N LEU A 49 -3.24 1.03 -2.54
CA LEU A 49 -4.07 1.09 -3.74
C LEU A 49 -3.53 0.23 -4.89
N HIS A 50 -2.36 -0.41 -4.77
CA HIS A 50 -1.80 -1.28 -5.82
C HIS A 50 -2.68 -2.50 -6.12
N GLY A 51 -3.41 -2.99 -5.12
CA GLY A 51 -4.31 -4.14 -5.25
C GLY A 51 -5.62 -3.85 -5.98
N PHE A 52 -5.93 -2.57 -6.23
CA PHE A 52 -7.20 -2.16 -6.83
C PHE A 52 -7.09 -1.95 -8.33
N GLN A 53 -8.15 -2.29 -9.06
CA GLN A 53 -8.25 -1.93 -10.46
C GLN A 53 -8.32 -0.40 -10.60
N PRO A 54 -7.65 0.21 -11.60
CA PRO A 54 -7.61 1.67 -11.74
C PRO A 54 -8.99 2.35 -11.80
N ARG A 55 -10.00 1.66 -12.31
CA ARG A 55 -11.38 2.15 -12.39
C ARG A 55 -12.10 2.20 -11.03
N ASP A 56 -11.66 1.40 -10.07
CA ASP A 56 -12.29 1.26 -8.76
C ASP A 56 -11.60 2.16 -7.71
N ILE A 57 -10.37 2.62 -7.97
CA ILE A 57 -9.63 3.53 -7.09
C ILE A 57 -10.46 4.75 -6.66
N PRO A 58 -11.23 5.43 -7.55
CA PRO A 58 -12.00 6.59 -7.12
C PRO A 58 -13.00 6.28 -6.00
N SER A 59 -13.82 5.23 -6.16
CA SER A 59 -14.81 4.86 -5.14
C SER A 59 -14.15 4.36 -3.86
N VAL A 60 -13.09 3.54 -3.99
CA VAL A 60 -12.31 3.04 -2.84
C VAL A 60 -11.74 4.19 -2.02
N VAL A 61 -11.18 5.22 -2.66
CA VAL A 61 -10.64 6.39 -1.96
C VAL A 61 -11.74 7.17 -1.25
N GLU A 62 -12.88 7.40 -1.90
CA GLU A 62 -14.01 8.13 -1.30
C GLU A 62 -14.55 7.38 -0.07
N GLU A 63 -14.84 6.09 -0.21
CA GLU A 63 -15.32 5.24 0.89
C GLU A 63 -14.32 5.14 2.04
N TYR A 64 -13.02 4.97 1.73
CA TYR A 64 -11.98 4.90 2.75
C TYR A 64 -11.87 6.19 3.58
N LEU A 65 -12.03 7.36 2.95
CA LEU A 65 -12.00 8.64 3.65
C LEU A 65 -13.21 8.80 4.59
N HIS A 66 -14.39 8.33 4.17
CA HIS A 66 -15.58 8.31 5.02
C HIS A 66 -15.39 7.41 6.24
N GLU A 67 -14.94 6.18 6.04
CA GLU A 67 -14.72 5.22 7.11
C GLU A 67 -13.60 5.66 8.07
N ALA A 68 -12.49 6.16 7.52
CA ALA A 68 -11.39 6.66 8.34
C ALA A 68 -11.81 7.87 9.19
N HIS A 69 -12.59 8.78 8.61
CA HIS A 69 -13.15 9.91 9.34
C HIS A 69 -14.13 9.45 10.43
N ALA A 70 -15.01 8.49 10.14
CA ALA A 70 -15.96 7.93 11.10
C ALA A 70 -15.26 7.27 12.29
N ARG A 71 -14.08 6.67 12.06
CA ARG A 71 -13.20 6.09 13.10
C ARG A 71 -12.32 7.13 13.82
N GLY A 72 -12.40 8.40 13.43
CA GLY A 72 -11.67 9.49 14.09
C GLY A 72 -10.18 9.56 13.74
N PHE A 73 -9.75 8.96 12.62
CA PHE A 73 -8.37 9.12 12.16
C PHE A 73 -8.11 10.59 11.80
N PRO A 74 -7.07 11.24 12.37
CA PRO A 74 -6.74 12.62 12.03
C PRO A 74 -6.01 12.75 10.69
N GLU A 75 -5.37 11.67 10.24
CA GLU A 75 -4.58 11.63 9.01
C GLU A 75 -4.61 10.20 8.46
N VAL A 76 -4.67 10.06 7.13
CA VAL A 76 -4.52 8.78 6.42
C VAL A 76 -3.49 8.88 5.30
N ARG A 77 -2.84 7.76 4.99
CA ARG A 77 -1.87 7.63 3.90
C ARG A 77 -2.41 6.75 2.78
N LEU A 78 -2.53 7.31 1.58
CA LEU A 78 -2.99 6.61 0.38
C LEU A 78 -1.79 6.25 -0.50
N ILE A 79 -1.45 4.96 -0.57
CA ILE A 79 -0.27 4.45 -1.29
C ILE A 79 -0.69 4.06 -2.70
N HIS A 80 -0.40 4.90 -3.69
CA HIS A 80 -0.84 4.74 -5.09
C HIS A 80 0.31 4.39 -6.05
N GLY A 81 1.49 4.12 -5.50
CA GLY A 81 2.70 3.86 -6.26
C GLY A 81 3.25 5.10 -6.96
N ARG A 82 4.48 4.95 -7.48
CA ARG A 82 5.19 6.02 -8.21
C ARG A 82 4.72 6.10 -9.67
N GLY A 83 4.85 5.00 -10.41
CA GLY A 83 4.39 4.89 -11.80
C GLY A 83 4.71 6.11 -12.67
N LYS A 84 3.79 6.47 -13.59
CA LYS A 84 3.81 7.74 -14.35
C LYS A 84 2.97 8.85 -13.67
N GLY A 85 2.63 8.68 -12.39
CA GLY A 85 1.81 9.63 -11.62
C GLY A 85 0.34 9.73 -12.05
N VAL A 86 -0.23 8.72 -12.74
CA VAL A 86 -1.65 8.70 -13.11
C VAL A 86 -2.53 8.53 -11.87
N GLN A 87 -2.31 7.48 -11.08
CA GLN A 87 -3.08 7.24 -9.85
C GLN A 87 -2.90 8.38 -8.84
N ARG A 88 -1.67 8.90 -8.68
CA ARG A 88 -1.40 10.09 -7.86
C ARG A 88 -2.33 11.26 -8.22
N ARG A 89 -2.48 11.57 -9.51
CA ARG A 89 -3.37 12.64 -9.98
C ARG A 89 -4.83 12.36 -9.64
N VAL A 90 -5.30 11.12 -9.88
CA VAL A 90 -6.67 10.70 -9.53
C VAL A 90 -6.93 10.88 -8.04
N VAL A 91 -6.06 10.33 -7.19
CA VAL A 91 -6.15 10.46 -5.72
C VAL A 91 -6.19 11.93 -5.31
N GLN A 92 -5.22 12.74 -5.75
CA GLN A 92 -5.17 14.16 -5.37
C GLN A 92 -6.37 14.97 -5.87
N SER A 93 -6.92 14.64 -7.06
CA SER A 93 -8.14 15.26 -7.56
C SER A 93 -9.39 14.93 -6.73
N ILE A 94 -9.45 13.73 -6.12
CA ILE A 94 -10.52 13.35 -5.19
C ILE A 94 -10.33 14.11 -3.86
N LEU A 95 -9.12 14.07 -3.29
CA LEU A 95 -8.82 14.75 -2.04
C LEU A 95 -9.11 16.25 -2.09
N ALA A 96 -8.80 16.91 -3.21
CA ALA A 96 -9.04 18.34 -3.41
C ALA A 96 -10.51 18.76 -3.35
N ARG A 97 -11.45 17.84 -3.60
CA ARG A 97 -12.90 18.11 -3.60
C ARG A 97 -13.64 17.44 -2.44
N HIS A 98 -12.96 16.56 -1.68
CA HIS A 98 -13.62 15.74 -0.68
C HIS A 98 -13.94 16.57 0.59
N PRO A 99 -15.20 16.63 1.05
CA PRO A 99 -15.60 17.54 2.13
C PRO A 99 -14.94 17.21 3.48
N LEU A 100 -14.57 15.96 3.71
CA LEU A 100 -13.90 15.49 4.94
C LEU A 100 -12.39 15.75 4.96
N VAL A 101 -11.79 16.18 3.84
CA VAL A 101 -10.35 16.44 3.76
C VAL A 101 -10.08 17.91 4.10
N GLU A 102 -9.18 18.14 5.05
CA GLU A 102 -8.71 19.49 5.39
C GLU A 102 -7.54 19.91 4.51
N SER A 103 -6.57 19.03 4.30
CA SER A 103 -5.40 19.28 3.47
C SER A 103 -4.75 17.97 3.02
N PHE A 104 -3.92 18.02 1.97
CA PHE A 104 -3.14 16.86 1.55
C PHE A 104 -1.78 17.26 0.97
N ARG A 105 -0.83 16.33 1.00
CA ARG A 105 0.53 16.50 0.47
C ARG A 105 1.11 15.15 0.05
N ASP A 106 2.13 15.15 -0.80
CA ASP A 106 2.94 13.94 -0.99
C ASP A 106 3.54 13.51 0.36
N ALA A 107 3.68 12.20 0.55
CA ALA A 107 4.32 11.67 1.75
C ALA A 107 5.80 12.09 1.81
N PRO A 108 6.40 12.16 3.01
CA PRO A 108 7.85 12.31 3.12
C PRO A 108 8.56 11.11 2.49
N ALA A 109 9.83 11.28 2.08
CA ALA A 109 10.61 10.22 1.43
C ALA A 109 10.65 8.91 2.26
N THR A 110 10.69 9.03 3.58
CA THR A 110 10.69 7.90 4.52
C THR A 110 9.34 7.15 4.61
N ARG A 111 8.24 7.72 4.09
CA ARG A 111 6.90 7.11 4.07
C ARG A 111 6.34 6.91 2.66
N GLY A 112 7.22 6.84 1.66
CA GLY A 112 6.84 6.54 0.27
C GLY A 112 6.98 7.70 -0.72
N GLY A 113 7.34 8.90 -0.25
CA GLY A 113 7.56 10.06 -1.13
C GLY A 113 6.34 10.38 -1.99
N TRP A 114 6.59 10.77 -3.23
CA TRP A 114 5.55 10.98 -4.25
C TRP A 114 4.81 9.70 -4.68
N GLY A 115 5.15 8.53 -4.13
CA GLY A 115 4.40 7.28 -4.32
C GLY A 115 3.21 7.12 -3.36
N ALA A 116 3.06 8.04 -2.41
CA ALA A 116 1.92 8.08 -1.50
C ALA A 116 1.48 9.52 -1.23
N THR A 117 0.20 9.69 -0.96
CA THR A 117 -0.38 10.99 -0.55
C THR A 117 -0.86 10.88 0.89
N ILE A 118 -0.51 11.87 1.71
CA ILE A 118 -0.99 12.03 3.08
C ILE A 118 -2.17 12.99 3.05
N ALA A 119 -3.33 12.57 3.55
CA ALA A 119 -4.52 13.39 3.69
C ALA A 119 -4.85 13.62 5.18
N ARG A 120 -4.96 14.89 5.59
CA ARG A 120 -5.48 15.26 6.91
C ARG A 120 -7.00 15.36 6.84
N LEU A 121 -7.67 14.72 7.79
CA LEU A 121 -9.11 14.69 7.87
C LEU A 121 -9.59 15.76 8.86
N ARG A 122 -10.77 16.33 8.58
CA ARG A 122 -11.46 17.20 9.53
C ARG A 122 -11.83 16.38 10.76
N ILE A 123 -11.73 16.97 11.95
CA ILE A 123 -12.15 16.33 13.19
C ILE A 123 -13.54 16.85 13.55
N ASN A 124 -14.50 15.95 13.75
CA ASN A 124 -15.78 16.29 14.35
C ASN A 124 -15.53 16.75 15.79
N ARG A 125 -15.77 18.03 16.07
CA ARG A 125 -15.79 18.58 17.43
C ARG A 125 -17.17 18.50 18.03
#